data_AF-A0A7S3KJX6-F1
#
_entry.id   AF-A0A7S3KJX6-F1
#
_cell.length_a   1.000
_cell.length_b   1.000
_cell.length_c   1.000
_cell.angle_alpha   90.00
_cell.angle_beta   90.00
_cell.angle_gamma   90.00
#
_symmetry.space_group_name_H-M   'P 1'
#
loop_
_entity.id
_entity.type
_entity.pdbx_description
1 polymer ?
#
loop_
_entity_poly.entity_id
_entity_poly.type
_entity_poly.pdbx_seq_one_letter_code
_entity_poly.pdbx_strand_id
1 'polypeptide(L)'
;AIFNINMNTLANIFRRSSRSSLYTTTAVTRKPKKKGGKAKGGAGPVSDDIVNIFKEREDPIILPSEYYPQWIFQHLDKPISSEEVLDHIKYGRYVPSGDMTYTLMRSLQRSKIRLQNDYGGE
;
A
#
# COMPACT_ATOMS: atom_id res chain seq x y z
N ALA A 1 15.16 -29.87 -18.60
CA ALA A 1 14.80 -28.90 -19.66
C ALA A 1 15.08 -27.50 -19.14
N ILE A 2 16.05 -26.80 -19.72
CA ILE A 2 16.47 -25.46 -19.31
C ILE A 2 15.54 -24.47 -20.01
N PHE A 3 14.66 -23.80 -19.25
CA PHE A 3 13.80 -22.75 -19.80
C PHE A 3 14.61 -21.46 -19.93
N ASN A 4 15.05 -21.19 -21.16
CA ASN A 4 15.69 -19.96 -21.56
C ASN A 4 14.61 -18.87 -21.70
N ILE A 5 14.36 -18.11 -20.62
CA ILE A 5 13.36 -17.04 -20.62
C ILE A 5 14.01 -15.81 -21.27
N ASN A 6 13.59 -15.55 -22.51
CA ASN A 6 14.05 -14.45 -23.34
C ASN A 6 13.57 -13.11 -22.77
N MET A 7 14.50 -12.21 -22.41
CA MET A 7 14.26 -10.87 -21.85
C MET A 7 13.33 -9.98 -22.70
N ASN A 8 13.11 -10.33 -23.98
CA ASN A 8 12.21 -9.61 -24.87
C ASN A 8 10.71 -9.84 -24.57
N THR A 9 10.36 -10.88 -23.80
CA THR A 9 8.96 -11.14 -23.42
C THR A 9 8.42 -10.18 -22.34
N LEU A 10 9.31 -9.64 -21.49
CA LEU A 10 8.93 -8.69 -20.43
C LEU A 10 8.61 -7.28 -20.96
N ALA A 11 9.18 -6.90 -22.11
CA ALA A 11 9.00 -5.57 -22.69
C ALA A 11 7.62 -5.34 -23.35
N ASN A 12 6.90 -6.42 -23.70
CA ASN A 12 5.63 -6.32 -24.44
C ASN A 12 4.38 -6.17 -23.56
N ILE A 13 4.48 -6.36 -22.25
CA ILE A 13 3.36 -6.17 -21.31
C ILE A 13 3.10 -4.68 -21.04
N PHE A 14 4.09 -3.81 -21.29
CA PHE A 14 4.06 -2.40 -20.90
C PHE A 14 3.43 -1.42 -21.93
N ARG A 15 2.93 -1.89 -23.08
CA ARG A 15 2.46 -1.01 -24.18
C ARG A 15 0.94 -0.94 -24.39
N ARG A 16 0.11 -1.41 -23.47
CA ARG A 16 -1.36 -1.31 -23.61
C ARG A 16 -2.04 -0.85 -22.33
N SER A 17 -1.90 0.43 -22.00
CA SER A 17 -2.92 1.13 -21.20
C SER A 17 -2.81 2.64 -21.38
N SER A 18 -3.33 3.13 -22.50
CA SER A 18 -3.56 4.56 -22.71
C SER A 18 -4.84 4.75 -23.50
N ARG A 19 -5.98 4.61 -22.81
CA ARG A 19 -7.26 5.20 -23.20
C ARG A 19 -7.91 5.77 -21.94
N SER A 20 -7.45 6.95 -21.55
CA SER A 20 -8.10 7.80 -20.55
C SER A 20 -9.43 8.28 -21.12
N SER A 21 -10.52 7.88 -20.47
CA SER A 21 -11.87 8.37 -20.72
C SER A 21 -12.00 9.80 -20.19
N LEU A 22 -12.36 10.73 -21.08
CA LEU A 22 -12.68 12.12 -20.78
C LEU A 22 -14.05 12.19 -20.10
N TYR A 23 -14.09 12.36 -18.79
CA TYR A 23 -15.29 12.80 -18.08
C TYR A 23 -15.11 14.25 -17.64
N THR A 24 -15.86 15.13 -18.31
CA THR A 24 -16.01 16.55 -18.03
C THR A 24 -16.67 16.74 -16.67
N THR A 25 -15.92 17.09 -15.63
CA THR A 25 -16.50 17.55 -14.36
C THR A 25 -16.95 19.00 -14.54
N THR A 26 -18.26 19.24 -14.54
CA THR A 26 -18.83 20.57 -14.45
C THR A 26 -18.39 21.24 -13.16
N ALA A 27 -17.54 22.26 -13.27
CA ALA A 27 -17.11 23.09 -12.16
C ALA A 27 -18.32 23.86 -11.61
N VAL A 28 -18.91 23.35 -10.53
CA VAL A 28 -19.86 24.10 -9.70
C VAL A 28 -19.05 25.12 -8.90
N THR A 29 -19.02 26.35 -9.40
CA THR A 29 -18.48 27.53 -8.71
C THR A 29 -19.31 27.80 -7.45
N ARG A 30 -18.80 27.32 -6.30
CA ARG A 30 -19.38 27.61 -4.98
C ARG A 30 -19.11 29.07 -4.61
N LYS A 31 -20.16 29.87 -4.49
CA LYS A 31 -20.10 31.24 -3.95
C LYS A 31 -19.49 31.23 -2.53
N PRO A 32 -18.77 32.29 -2.11
CA PRO A 32 -18.19 32.37 -0.78
C PRO A 32 -19.28 32.40 0.29
N LYS A 33 -19.33 31.36 1.13
CA LYS A 33 -20.26 31.25 2.26
C LYS A 33 -19.86 32.28 3.33
N LYS A 34 -20.82 33.14 3.72
CA LYS A 34 -20.65 34.12 4.79
C LYS A 34 -20.17 33.43 6.07
N LYS A 35 -19.02 33.87 6.59
CA LYS A 35 -18.52 33.54 7.95
C LYS A 35 -19.50 34.15 8.96
N GLY A 36 -20.38 33.32 9.49
CA GLY A 36 -21.32 33.69 10.54
C GLY A 36 -21.57 32.48 11.40
N GLY A 37 -21.09 32.53 12.64
CA GLY A 37 -21.22 31.46 13.61
C GLY A 37 -19.86 30.91 14.01
N LYS A 38 -19.34 31.43 15.13
CA LYS A 38 -18.37 30.72 15.96
C LYS A 38 -18.90 29.30 16.15
N ALA A 39 -18.32 28.34 15.44
CA ALA A 39 -18.40 26.95 15.87
C ALA A 39 -17.74 26.94 17.24
N LYS A 40 -18.57 26.93 18.29
CA LYS A 40 -18.12 26.52 19.62
C LYS A 40 -17.34 25.23 19.38
N GLY A 41 -16.08 25.20 19.82
CA GLY A 41 -15.28 23.98 19.93
C GLY A 41 -15.94 23.06 20.93
N GLY A 42 -17.12 22.54 20.60
CA GLY A 42 -17.66 21.36 21.22
C GLY A 42 -16.67 20.27 20.91
N ALA A 43 -16.15 19.64 21.95
CA ALA A 43 -15.45 18.37 21.83
C ALA A 43 -16.18 17.55 20.78
N GLY A 44 -15.44 17.03 19.79
CA GLY A 44 -16.00 16.10 18.82
C GLY A 44 -16.75 14.99 19.55
N PRO A 45 -17.72 14.32 18.91
CA PRO A 45 -18.44 13.24 19.55
C PRO A 45 -17.43 12.26 20.17
N VAL A 46 -17.44 12.16 21.50
CA VAL A 46 -16.60 11.22 22.25
C VAL A 46 -17.32 9.88 22.11
N SER A 47 -16.90 9.09 21.13
CA SER A 47 -17.31 7.69 21.00
C SER A 47 -16.28 6.83 21.73
N ASP A 48 -16.77 5.94 22.58
CA ASP A 48 -15.94 4.93 23.24
C ASP A 48 -15.64 3.73 22.32
N ASP A 49 -16.26 3.69 21.13
CA ASP A 49 -16.02 2.67 20.11
C ASP A 49 -14.60 2.78 19.54
N ILE A 50 -13.88 1.66 19.52
CA ILE A 50 -12.50 1.54 19.04
C ILE A 50 -12.47 1.19 17.55
N VAL A 51 -13.31 0.23 17.11
CA VAL A 51 -13.28 -0.31 15.73
C VAL A 51 -14.61 -0.13 15.02
N ASN A 52 -15.71 -0.16 15.76
CA ASN A 52 -17.04 -0.13 15.20
C ASN A 52 -17.42 1.27 14.70
N ILE A 53 -17.93 1.30 13.46
CA ILE A 53 -18.38 2.54 12.79
C ILE A 53 -19.91 2.65 12.83
N PHE A 54 -20.61 1.57 13.21
CA PHE A 54 -22.07 1.49 13.23
C PHE A 54 -22.62 1.75 14.63
N LYS A 55 -23.42 2.82 14.78
CA LYS A 55 -24.03 3.22 16.06
C LYS A 55 -24.91 2.15 16.73
N GLU A 56 -25.42 1.20 15.96
CA GLU A 56 -26.36 0.17 16.43
C GLU A 56 -25.66 -1.16 16.78
N ARG A 57 -24.35 -1.26 16.57
CA ARG A 57 -23.56 -2.45 16.88
C ARG A 57 -22.67 -2.18 18.08
N GLU A 58 -22.28 -3.26 18.75
CA GLU A 58 -21.23 -3.23 19.76
C GLU A 58 -19.88 -3.53 19.10
N ASP A 59 -18.80 -3.08 19.73
CA ASP A 59 -17.44 -3.42 19.31
C ASP A 59 -17.20 -4.93 19.40
N PRO A 60 -16.46 -5.52 18.43
CA PRO A 60 -16.14 -6.94 18.48
C PRO A 60 -15.22 -7.26 19.67
N ILE A 61 -15.54 -8.32 20.40
CA ILE A 61 -14.72 -8.82 21.50
C ILE A 61 -13.44 -9.45 20.93
N ILE A 62 -12.29 -9.13 21.52
CA ILE A 62 -11.01 -9.78 21.20
C ILE A 62 -11.02 -11.19 21.78
N LEU A 63 -10.89 -12.19 20.91
CA LEU A 63 -10.92 -13.60 21.30
C LEU A 63 -9.49 -14.11 21.62
N PRO A 64 -9.37 -15.30 22.23
CA PRO A 64 -8.08 -15.99 22.34
C PRO A 64 -7.46 -16.30 20.97
N SER A 65 -6.13 -16.45 20.92
CA SER A 65 -5.37 -16.65 19.69
C SER A 65 -5.83 -17.82 18.83
N GLU A 66 -6.38 -18.87 19.45
CA GLU A 66 -6.84 -20.10 18.80
C GLU A 66 -8.01 -19.88 17.85
N TYR A 67 -8.76 -18.79 18.02
CA TYR A 67 -9.89 -18.43 17.16
C TYR A 67 -9.47 -17.69 15.89
N TYR A 68 -8.23 -17.21 15.83
CA TYR A 68 -7.73 -16.45 14.70
C TYR A 68 -7.02 -17.35 13.68
N PRO A 69 -7.19 -17.09 12.37
CA PRO A 69 -6.46 -17.81 11.34
C PRO A 69 -4.94 -17.73 11.49
N GLN A 70 -4.25 -18.83 11.17
CA GLN A 70 -2.81 -18.93 11.35
C GLN A 70 -2.01 -17.89 10.55
N TRP A 71 -2.52 -17.45 9.40
CA TRP A 71 -1.85 -16.47 8.55
C TRP A 71 -1.69 -15.10 9.24
N ILE A 72 -2.50 -14.77 10.25
CA ILE A 72 -2.36 -13.52 11.01
C ILE A 72 -1.03 -13.53 11.78
N PHE A 73 -0.68 -14.67 12.38
CA PHE A 73 0.54 -14.80 13.16
C PHE A 73 1.81 -14.76 12.30
N GLN A 74 1.71 -15.13 11.02
CA GLN A 74 2.83 -15.04 10.06
C GLN A 74 3.26 -13.60 9.77
N HIS A 75 2.41 -12.62 10.09
CA HIS A 75 2.70 -11.20 9.93
C HIS A 75 3.26 -10.54 11.19
N LEU A 76 3.38 -11.28 12.31
CA LEU A 76 4.00 -10.77 13.53
C LEU A 76 5.53 -10.67 13.40
N ASP A 77 6.12 -11.51 12.55
CA ASP A 77 7.55 -11.49 12.28
C ASP A 77 7.94 -10.20 11.57
N LYS A 78 9.09 -9.63 11.98
CA LYS A 78 9.63 -8.43 11.36
C LYS A 78 9.80 -8.69 9.86
N PRO A 79 9.21 -7.86 8.96
CA PRO A 79 9.41 -8.04 7.54
C PRO A 79 10.90 -7.86 7.22
N ILE A 80 11.48 -8.86 6.54
CA ILE A 80 12.87 -8.80 6.07
C ILE A 80 13.03 -7.58 5.16
N SER A 81 14.08 -6.79 5.40
CA SER A 81 14.36 -5.63 4.55
C SER A 81 14.66 -6.06 3.12
N SER A 82 14.29 -5.26 2.14
CA SER A 82 14.58 -5.59 0.73
C SER A 82 16.08 -5.74 0.47
N GLU A 83 16.92 -5.00 1.18
CA GLU A 83 18.39 -5.11 1.10
C GLU A 83 18.89 -6.43 1.65
N GLU A 84 18.36 -6.86 2.80
CA GLU A 84 18.70 -8.13 3.44
C GLU A 84 18.28 -9.33 2.57
N VAL A 85 17.11 -9.24 1.92
CA VAL A 85 16.70 -10.25 0.92
C VAL A 85 17.69 -10.31 -0.24
N LEU A 86 18.16 -9.17 -0.73
CA LEU A 86 19.12 -9.12 -1.84
C LEU A 86 20.47 -9.70 -1.45
N ASP A 87 20.95 -9.42 -0.23
CA ASP A 87 22.17 -10.03 0.28
C ASP A 87 22.03 -11.55 0.37
N HIS A 88 20.90 -12.06 0.88
CA HIS A 88 20.66 -13.50 0.93
C HIS A 88 20.57 -14.14 -0.46
N ILE A 89 19.96 -13.47 -1.44
CA ILE A 89 19.91 -13.91 -2.84
C ILE A 89 21.34 -13.94 -3.43
N LYS A 90 22.15 -12.91 -3.18
CA LYS A 90 23.51 -12.79 -3.68
C LYS A 90 24.40 -13.93 -3.21
N TYR A 91 24.26 -14.36 -1.95
CA TYR A 91 25.00 -15.49 -1.40
C TYR A 91 24.36 -16.85 -1.69
N GLY A 92 23.27 -16.90 -2.47
CA GLY A 92 22.56 -18.14 -2.80
C GLY A 92 21.90 -18.82 -1.61
N ARG A 93 21.66 -18.09 -0.51
CA ARG A 93 21.09 -18.63 0.74
C ARG A 93 19.57 -18.62 0.75
N TYR A 94 18.94 -17.85 -0.14
CA TYR A 94 17.51 -17.63 -0.13
C TYR A 94 16.94 -17.53 -1.54
N VAL A 95 15.81 -18.21 -1.76
CA VAL A 95 15.02 -18.09 -2.98
C VAL A 95 13.66 -17.50 -2.57
N PRO A 96 13.35 -16.26 -2.98
CA PRO A 96 12.11 -15.61 -2.61
C PRO A 96 10.89 -16.31 -3.22
N SER A 97 9.81 -16.38 -2.45
CA SER A 97 8.49 -16.81 -2.94
C SER A 97 7.95 -15.83 -3.99
N GLY A 98 7.04 -16.29 -4.86
CA GLY A 98 6.43 -15.47 -5.92
C GLY A 98 5.87 -14.15 -5.41
N ASP A 99 5.08 -14.17 -4.34
CA ASP A 99 4.49 -12.97 -3.74
C ASP A 99 5.56 -12.00 -3.18
N MET A 100 6.66 -12.57 -2.69
CA MET A 100 7.79 -11.80 -2.16
C MET A 100 8.60 -11.15 -3.29
N THR A 101 8.77 -11.82 -4.43
CA THR A 101 9.46 -11.24 -5.60
C THR A 101 8.76 -9.98 -6.10
N TYR A 102 7.42 -10.00 -6.17
CA TYR A 102 6.65 -8.82 -6.54
C TYR A 102 6.87 -7.67 -5.55
N THR A 103 6.80 -7.96 -4.25
CA THR A 103 6.99 -6.98 -3.18
C THR A 103 8.40 -6.38 -3.22
N LEU A 104 9.44 -7.21 -3.41
CA LEU A 104 10.83 -6.81 -3.55
C LEU A 104 11.08 -5.96 -4.80
N MET A 105 10.49 -6.32 -5.93
CA MET A 105 10.60 -5.51 -7.15
C MET A 105 9.99 -4.12 -6.94
N ARG A 106 8.84 -4.04 -6.27
CA ARG A 106 8.16 -2.77 -5.98
C ARG A 106 8.95 -1.90 -5.01
N SER A 107 9.60 -2.49 -4.00
CA SER A 107 10.46 -1.74 -3.08
C SER A 107 11.71 -1.20 -3.79
N LEU A 108 12.35 -1.99 -4.65
CA LEU A 108 13.47 -1.55 -5.48
C LEU A 108 13.10 -0.40 -6.41
N GLN A 109 11.92 -0.47 -7.03
CA GLN A 109 11.43 0.62 -7.86
C GLN A 109 11.25 1.92 -7.06
N ARG A 110 10.73 1.83 -5.83
CA ARG A 110 10.61 3.00 -4.93
C ARG A 110 11.98 3.55 -4.53
N SER A 111 12.96 2.69 -4.24
CA SER A 111 14.33 3.12 -3.93
C SER A 111 14.97 3.83 -5.12
N LYS A 112 14.77 3.33 -6.34
CA LYS A 112 15.24 4.01 -7.56
C LYS A 112 14.63 5.41 -7.71
N ILE A 113 13.32 5.54 -7.55
CA ILE A 113 12.62 6.83 -7.64
C ILE A 113 13.14 7.78 -6.56
N ARG A 114 13.35 7.27 -5.33
CA ARG A 114 13.90 8.06 -4.23
C ARG A 114 15.30 8.59 -4.57
N LEU A 115 16.20 7.75 -5.05
CA LEU A 115 17.53 8.17 -5.50
C LEU A 115 17.45 9.21 -6.62
N GLN A 116 16.55 9.04 -7.58
CA GLN A 116 16.37 10.03 -8.64
C GLN A 116 15.85 11.38 -8.10
N ASN A 117 15.00 11.38 -7.09
CA ASN A 117 14.54 12.62 -6.46
C ASN A 117 15.65 13.28 -5.63
N ASP A 118 16.47 12.48 -4.96
CA ASP A 118 17.55 12.96 -4.10
C ASP A 118 18.73 13.52 -4.93
N TYR A 119 19.04 12.94 -6.10
CA TYR A 119 20.21 13.29 -6.93
C TYR A 119 19.88 13.89 -8.31
N GLY A 120 18.63 13.84 -8.77
CA GLY A 120 18.22 14.30 -10.10
C GLY A 120 17.72 15.75 -10.15
N GLY A 121 17.94 16.51 -9.08
CA GLY A 121 17.66 17.95 -8.98
C GLY A 121 18.86 18.86 -9.28
N GLU A 122 19.98 18.30 -9.72
CA GLU A 122 21.14 19.04 -10.27
C GLU A 122 21.09 19.13 -11.79
#